data_AF-A0A931CJC3-F1
#
_entry.id   AF-A0A931CJC3-F1
#
_cell.length_a   1.000
_cell.length_b   1.000
_cell.length_c   1.000
_cell.angle_alpha   90.00
_cell.angle_beta   90.00
_cell.angle_gamma   90.00
#
_symmetry.space_group_name_H-M   'P 1'
#
loop_
_entity.id
_entity.type
_entity.pdbx_description
1 polymer ?
#
loop_
_entity_poly.entity_id
_entity_poly.type
_entity_poly.pdbx_seq_one_letter_code
_entity_poly.pdbx_strand_id
1 'polypeptide(L)'
;MDSSGRDRPGEVAVFVCGPGVDHCYRSGLDPGRAGEGRSIVAEKTIESVRVEVDEAALAPLGWTAQDVRARLVTETRSGGMVVQQVAVAGTVRFRTEDWADRFSETRFAPHVLVALNRRGATSLPSFGKVVAERAEVAAKRPIRFTETSHSWIGPARVTPEQLEVRLTGYDLDSIQHSLSLPADQATALPVTVLDESTWPSLQVKAQATAEITRPDDRELVQVRVEGIVEPGPVEQLLADRETHPVPLLDRLLDVPQVAVPGFVVEVADDSDFLLAKQTIKIGGAITVDEATGGPRRGPRFVADFRTNSASYAGTPAQVTLRILDAAEVRSI
;
A
#
# COMPACT_ATOMS: atom_id res chain seq x y z
N MET A 1 8.16 -10.57 68.98
CA MET A 1 8.02 -9.16 68.59
C MET A 1 9.32 -8.78 67.89
N ASP A 2 9.46 -9.17 66.63
CA ASP A 2 9.08 -8.40 65.42
C ASP A 2 9.95 -7.17 65.19
N SER A 3 10.85 -7.24 64.21
CA SER A 3 10.59 -6.62 62.89
C SER A 3 11.78 -6.80 61.96
N SER A 4 11.49 -7.42 60.81
CA SER A 4 12.38 -7.69 59.69
C SER A 4 12.44 -6.52 58.72
N GLY A 5 13.63 -6.01 58.41
CA GLY A 5 13.89 -5.16 57.24
C GLY A 5 14.53 -5.99 56.13
N ARG A 6 13.79 -6.27 55.05
CA ARG A 6 14.32 -6.89 53.83
C ARG A 6 14.73 -5.79 52.84
N ASP A 7 16.02 -5.71 52.54
CA ASP A 7 16.52 -5.08 51.32
C ASP A 7 16.06 -5.90 50.11
N ARG A 8 15.39 -5.25 49.16
CA ARG A 8 15.09 -5.84 47.84
C ARG A 8 16.19 -5.45 46.85
N PRO A 9 16.73 -6.39 46.06
CA PRO A 9 17.66 -6.05 44.99
C PRO A 9 16.94 -5.29 43.87
N GLY A 10 17.64 -4.30 43.31
CA GLY A 10 17.12 -3.37 42.31
C GLY A 10 16.61 -4.05 41.05
N GLU A 11 15.36 -3.73 40.70
CA GLU A 11 14.70 -4.12 39.45
C GLU A 11 15.33 -3.32 38.29
N VAL A 12 16.07 -3.98 37.40
CA VAL A 12 16.60 -3.35 36.18
C VAL A 12 15.56 -3.50 35.08
N ALA A 13 14.92 -2.39 34.70
CA ALA A 13 14.00 -2.35 33.57
C ALA A 13 14.77 -2.23 32.25
N VAL A 14 14.51 -3.14 31.30
CA VAL A 14 15.03 -3.07 29.92
C VAL A 14 13.91 -2.53 29.02
N PHE A 15 14.20 -1.43 28.31
CA PHE A 15 13.30 -0.84 27.33
C PHE A 15 13.83 -1.14 25.92
N VAL A 16 12.99 -1.67 25.04
CA VAL A 16 13.31 -1.91 23.62
C VAL A 16 12.51 -0.93 22.79
N CYS A 17 13.21 -0.07 22.03
CA CYS A 17 12.59 0.91 21.12
C CYS A 17 12.89 0.51 19.67
N GLY A 18 11.84 0.31 18.87
CA GLY A 18 11.96 0.26 17.40
C GLY A 18 11.86 1.67 16.80
N PRO A 19 12.43 1.92 15.61
CA PRO A 19 12.30 3.21 14.95
C PRO A 19 10.84 3.46 14.53
N GLY A 20 10.24 4.54 15.04
CA GLY A 20 8.92 5.05 14.61
C GLY A 20 7.73 4.77 15.53
N VAL A 21 7.93 4.40 16.80
CA VAL A 21 6.84 4.13 17.76
C VAL A 21 6.91 5.09 18.95
N ASP A 22 5.84 5.85 19.22
CA ASP A 22 5.74 6.80 20.34
C ASP A 22 5.44 6.16 21.70
N HIS A 23 5.39 4.82 21.79
CA HIS A 23 5.13 4.09 23.03
C HIS A 23 6.12 2.95 23.27
N CYS A 24 6.82 3.00 24.40
CA CYS A 24 7.69 1.94 24.90
C CYS A 24 6.86 0.95 25.75
N TYR A 25 6.87 -0.34 25.41
CA TYR A 25 6.25 -1.36 26.25
C TYR A 25 7.20 -1.78 27.39
N ARG A 26 6.66 -1.83 28.62
CA ARG A 26 7.33 -2.45 29.77
C ARG A 26 7.15 -3.97 29.66
N SER A 27 8.18 -4.71 29.25
CA SER A 27 8.11 -6.17 29.28
C SER A 27 8.22 -6.65 30.74
N GLY A 28 7.13 -7.15 31.31
CA GLY A 28 7.12 -7.83 32.60
C GLY A 28 7.72 -9.24 32.50
N LEU A 29 8.99 -9.33 32.10
CA LEU A 29 9.74 -10.59 32.13
C LEU A 29 10.42 -10.74 33.49
N ASP A 30 9.90 -11.69 34.27
CA ASP A 30 10.53 -12.22 35.47
C ASP A 30 11.94 -12.78 35.13
N PRO A 31 13.03 -12.23 35.69
CA PRO A 31 14.39 -12.64 35.34
C PRO A 31 14.75 -14.06 35.85
N GLY A 32 13.85 -14.73 36.57
CA GLY A 32 14.08 -16.05 37.18
C GLY A 32 13.76 -17.28 36.32
N ARG A 33 13.26 -17.13 35.08
CA ARG A 33 12.99 -18.26 34.16
C ARG A 33 13.58 -18.00 32.78
N ALA A 34 14.90 -17.85 32.70
CA ALA A 34 15.66 -18.09 31.47
C ALA A 34 15.75 -19.62 31.22
N GLY A 35 14.61 -20.26 31.00
CA GLY A 35 14.59 -21.51 30.26
C GLY A 35 14.98 -21.16 28.83
N GLU A 36 16.10 -21.71 28.36
CA GLU A 36 16.65 -21.53 27.03
C GLU A 36 15.66 -21.99 25.95
N GLY A 37 14.67 -21.15 25.65
CA GLY A 37 13.92 -21.20 24.41
C GLY A 37 14.77 -20.64 23.27
N ARG A 38 16.00 -21.14 23.09
CA ARG A 38 16.71 -20.94 21.83
C ARG A 38 15.86 -21.62 20.77
N SER A 39 15.11 -20.84 20.01
CA SER A 39 14.77 -21.26 18.65
C SER A 39 16.10 -21.37 17.91
N ILE A 40 16.68 -22.57 17.91
CA ILE A 40 17.95 -22.83 17.21
C ILE A 40 17.58 -22.84 15.73
N VAL A 41 17.87 -21.73 15.05
CA VAL A 41 17.96 -21.69 13.59
C VAL A 41 19.05 -22.70 13.23
N ALA A 42 18.65 -23.81 12.63
CA ALA A 42 19.56 -24.88 12.26
C ALA A 42 20.33 -24.52 10.99
N GLU A 43 19.70 -23.79 10.07
CA GLU A 43 20.28 -23.36 8.80
C GLU A 43 19.64 -22.05 8.35
N LYS A 44 20.45 -21.14 7.78
CA LYS A 44 19.97 -19.91 7.14
C LYS A 44 20.63 -19.75 5.78
N THR A 45 19.83 -19.63 4.73
CA THR A 45 20.30 -19.37 3.37
C THR A 45 19.79 -18.02 2.88
N ILE A 46 20.60 -17.33 2.10
CA ILE A 46 20.27 -16.02 1.53
C ILE A 46 20.59 -16.06 0.05
N GLU A 47 19.56 -15.86 -0.77
CA GLU A 47 19.65 -15.99 -2.22
C GLU A 47 19.16 -14.70 -2.89
N SER A 48 19.74 -14.34 -4.03
CA SER A 48 19.38 -13.10 -4.72
C SER A 48 18.09 -13.28 -5.53
N VAL A 49 17.18 -12.31 -5.44
CA VAL A 49 15.95 -12.27 -6.23
C VAL A 49 16.09 -11.18 -7.29
N ARG A 50 15.61 -11.43 -8.51
CA ARG A 50 15.62 -10.43 -9.58
C ARG A 50 14.68 -9.27 -9.21
N VAL A 51 15.20 -8.05 -9.34
CA VAL A 51 14.41 -6.83 -9.21
C VAL A 51 14.27 -6.16 -10.57
N GLU A 52 13.06 -5.75 -10.90
CA GLU A 52 12.75 -4.85 -11.99
C GLU A 52 12.50 -3.44 -11.45
N VAL A 53 13.00 -2.41 -12.13
CA VAL A 53 12.73 -1.02 -11.80
C VAL A 53 11.89 -0.43 -12.93
N ASP A 54 10.68 -0.02 -12.59
CA ASP A 54 9.76 0.64 -13.52
C ASP A 54 10.10 2.14 -13.59
N GLU A 55 11.15 2.45 -14.34
CA GLU A 55 11.61 3.83 -14.53
C GLU A 55 10.54 4.71 -15.22
N ALA A 56 9.67 4.11 -16.04
CA ALA A 56 8.59 4.83 -16.71
C ALA A 56 7.51 5.29 -15.74
N ALA A 57 7.27 4.54 -14.65
CA ALA A 57 6.38 4.96 -13.56
C ALA A 57 7.07 5.91 -12.57
N LEU A 58 8.36 5.73 -12.29
CA LEU A 58 9.10 6.52 -11.30
C LEU A 58 9.54 7.91 -11.79
N ALA A 59 9.99 8.02 -13.05
CA ALA A 59 10.53 9.27 -13.57
C ALA A 59 9.52 10.45 -13.57
N PRO A 60 8.24 10.27 -13.96
CA PRO A 60 7.24 11.34 -13.88
C PRO A 60 6.91 11.80 -12.45
N LEU A 61 7.29 10.99 -11.45
CA LEU A 61 7.15 11.27 -10.03
C LEU A 61 8.43 11.89 -9.44
N GLY A 62 9.42 12.19 -10.28
CA GLY A 62 10.71 12.75 -9.89
C GLY A 62 11.65 11.77 -9.20
N TRP A 63 11.40 10.46 -9.32
CA TRP A 63 12.23 9.43 -8.71
C TRP A 63 13.19 8.80 -9.73
N THR A 64 14.40 8.53 -9.26
CA THR A 64 15.38 7.68 -9.94
C THR A 64 15.90 6.65 -8.94
N ALA A 65 16.01 5.38 -9.34
CA ALA A 65 16.47 4.32 -8.45
C ALA A 65 17.90 3.86 -8.80
N GLN A 66 18.65 3.46 -7.78
CA GLN A 66 20.03 3.01 -7.88
C GLN A 66 20.29 1.87 -6.90
N ASP A 67 21.16 0.95 -7.30
CA ASP A 67 21.63 -0.16 -6.45
C ASP A 67 20.51 -0.99 -5.80
N VAL A 68 19.37 -1.14 -6.48
CA VAL A 68 18.22 -1.89 -5.97
C VAL A 68 18.50 -3.38 -6.01
N ARG A 69 18.33 -4.07 -4.88
CA ARG A 69 18.57 -5.50 -4.70
C ARG A 69 17.46 -6.11 -3.86
N ALA A 70 17.08 -7.34 -4.19
CA ALA A 70 16.20 -8.16 -3.37
C ALA A 70 16.90 -9.46 -2.98
N ARG A 71 16.58 -9.97 -1.80
CA ARG A 71 17.09 -11.23 -1.26
C ARG A 71 15.94 -12.04 -0.69
N LEU A 72 15.91 -13.32 -1.03
CA LEU A 72 15.11 -14.31 -0.35
C LEU A 72 15.93 -14.87 0.82
N VAL A 73 15.41 -14.67 2.03
CA VAL A 73 15.97 -15.24 3.25
C VAL A 73 15.16 -16.46 3.60
N THR A 74 15.83 -17.60 3.77
CA THR A 74 15.22 -18.86 4.20
C THR A 74 15.88 -19.32 5.49
N GLU A 75 15.09 -19.56 6.53
CA GLU A 75 15.53 -20.07 7.82
C GLU A 75 14.86 -21.43 8.07
N THR A 76 15.67 -22.47 8.23
CA THR A 76 15.21 -23.79 8.67
C THR A 76 15.39 -23.87 10.17
N ARG A 77 14.28 -23.97 10.90
CA ARG A 77 14.28 -24.11 12.36
C ARG A 77 14.39 -25.58 12.76
N SER A 78 14.81 -25.80 14.02
CA SER A 78 14.78 -27.12 14.65
C SER A 78 13.38 -27.75 14.50
N GLY A 79 13.30 -28.95 13.93
CA GLY A 79 12.03 -29.60 13.54
C GLY A 79 11.67 -29.50 12.05
N GLY A 80 12.55 -28.92 11.22
CA GLY A 80 12.37 -28.90 9.75
C GLY A 80 11.41 -27.83 9.24
N MET A 81 10.90 -26.97 10.12
CA MET A 81 10.03 -25.85 9.74
C MET A 81 10.82 -24.80 8.97
N VAL A 82 10.35 -24.48 7.76
CA VAL A 82 10.96 -23.48 6.88
C VAL A 82 10.21 -22.16 7.01
N VAL A 83 10.95 -21.10 7.32
CA VAL A 83 10.44 -19.72 7.38
C VAL A 83 11.14 -18.90 6.32
N GLN A 84 10.39 -18.12 5.55
CA GLN A 84 10.93 -17.35 4.43
C GLN A 84 10.44 -15.90 4.42
N GLN A 85 11.30 -15.00 3.92
CA GLN A 85 11.03 -13.57 3.75
C GLN A 85 11.77 -13.03 2.52
N VAL A 86 11.23 -11.99 1.91
CA VAL A 86 11.90 -11.18 0.90
C VAL A 86 12.28 -9.84 1.52
N ALA A 87 13.58 -9.53 1.48
CA ALA A 87 14.10 -8.22 1.85
C ALA A 87 14.53 -7.48 0.58
N VAL A 88 14.07 -6.24 0.42
CA VAL A 88 14.40 -5.36 -0.70
C VAL A 88 15.09 -4.13 -0.15
N ALA A 89 16.23 -3.78 -0.73
CA ALA A 89 16.97 -2.59 -0.35
C ALA A 89 17.48 -1.88 -1.59
N GLY A 90 17.62 -0.56 -1.49
CA GLY A 90 18.12 0.24 -2.59
C GLY A 90 18.30 1.69 -2.18
N THR A 91 18.66 2.50 -3.16
CA THR A 91 18.72 3.95 -3.03
C THR A 91 17.80 4.57 -4.06
N VAL A 92 17.00 5.55 -3.66
CA VAL A 92 16.26 6.40 -4.59
C VAL A 92 16.69 7.85 -4.43
N ARG A 93 16.62 8.62 -5.51
CA ARG A 93 16.88 10.06 -5.50
C ARG A 93 15.67 10.79 -6.05
N PHE A 94 15.18 11.74 -5.27
CA PHE A 94 14.09 12.63 -5.64
C PHE A 94 14.63 13.90 -6.29
N ARG A 95 13.96 14.36 -7.33
CA ARG A 95 14.18 15.65 -8.00
C ARG A 95 12.86 16.36 -8.17
N THR A 96 12.67 17.45 -7.43
CA THR A 96 11.44 18.23 -7.43
C THR A 96 11.14 18.83 -8.80
N GLU A 97 12.19 19.15 -9.56
CA GLU A 97 12.11 19.66 -10.94
C GLU A 97 11.52 18.64 -11.92
N ASP A 98 11.72 17.35 -11.67
CA ASP A 98 11.20 16.26 -12.49
C ASP A 98 9.75 15.89 -12.09
N TRP A 99 9.34 16.26 -10.86
CA TRP A 99 7.95 16.15 -10.37
C TRP A 99 7.13 17.43 -10.63
N ALA A 100 6.94 17.70 -11.92
CA ALA A 100 6.31 18.93 -12.40
C ALA A 100 4.77 18.92 -12.32
N ASP A 101 4.11 17.77 -12.55
CA ASP A 101 2.66 17.63 -12.41
C ASP A 101 2.35 17.03 -11.03
N ARG A 102 1.69 17.79 -10.16
CA ARG A 102 1.45 17.42 -8.74
C ARG A 102 -0.04 17.28 -8.49
N PHE A 103 -0.43 16.08 -8.09
CA PHE A 103 -1.84 15.70 -7.92
C PHE A 103 -2.24 15.42 -6.46
N SER A 104 -1.30 15.51 -5.53
CA SER A 104 -1.49 15.26 -4.10
C SER A 104 -0.85 16.37 -3.27
N GLU A 105 -1.03 16.35 -1.94
CA GLU A 105 -0.43 17.33 -1.05
C GLU A 105 1.08 17.45 -1.28
N THR A 106 1.56 18.65 -1.65
CA THR A 106 2.97 18.90 -2.00
C THR A 106 3.95 18.75 -0.83
N ARG A 107 3.43 18.51 0.39
CA ARG A 107 4.24 18.29 1.59
C ARG A 107 5.04 17.00 1.52
N PHE A 108 4.49 15.96 0.90
CA PHE A 108 5.12 14.64 0.77
C PHE A 108 5.53 14.39 -0.67
N ALA A 109 6.69 13.76 -0.86
CA ALA A 109 7.03 13.24 -2.18
C ALA A 109 6.12 12.05 -2.51
N PRO A 110 5.86 11.76 -3.79
CA PRO A 110 5.12 10.55 -4.18
C PRO A 110 5.75 9.31 -3.56
N HIS A 111 4.94 8.34 -3.13
CA HIS A 111 5.48 7.13 -2.55
C HIS A 111 6.23 6.31 -3.61
N VAL A 112 7.36 5.72 -3.20
CA VAL A 112 7.99 4.64 -3.96
C VAL A 112 7.45 3.32 -3.43
N LEU A 113 6.96 2.48 -4.33
CA LEU A 113 6.33 1.22 -4.01
C LEU A 113 7.20 0.05 -4.43
N VAL A 114 7.16 -1.02 -3.65
CA VAL A 114 7.65 -2.33 -4.04
C VAL A 114 6.45 -3.26 -4.26
N ALA A 115 6.41 -3.92 -5.41
CA ALA A 115 5.49 -5.01 -5.70
C ALA A 115 6.23 -6.33 -5.59
N LEU A 116 5.67 -7.28 -4.84
CA LEU A 116 6.11 -8.67 -4.78
C LEU A 116 5.07 -9.54 -5.47
N ASN A 117 5.49 -10.29 -6.48
CA ASN A 117 4.67 -11.26 -7.18
C ASN A 117 5.29 -12.67 -7.14
N ARG A 118 4.46 -13.68 -7.38
CA ARG A 118 4.89 -15.05 -7.64
C ARG A 118 4.71 -15.37 -9.13
N ARG A 119 5.77 -15.83 -9.78
CA ARG A 119 5.72 -16.19 -11.20
C ARG A 119 4.78 -17.38 -11.41
N GLY A 120 3.84 -17.21 -12.34
CA GLY A 120 2.84 -18.23 -12.66
C GLY A 120 1.71 -18.32 -11.63
N ALA A 121 1.72 -17.52 -10.57
CA ALA A 121 0.59 -17.42 -9.67
C ALA A 121 -0.58 -16.69 -10.35
N THR A 122 -1.80 -17.02 -9.93
CA THR A 122 -3.01 -16.34 -10.40
C THR A 122 -3.44 -15.20 -9.48
N SER A 123 -2.75 -15.03 -8.35
CA SER A 123 -3.08 -13.99 -7.38
C SER A 123 -2.50 -12.62 -7.75
N LEU A 124 -3.09 -11.58 -7.17
CA LEU A 124 -2.61 -10.22 -7.30
C LEU A 124 -1.28 -10.03 -6.56
N PRO A 125 -0.33 -9.23 -7.12
CA PRO A 125 0.90 -8.91 -6.41
C PRO A 125 0.62 -8.18 -5.09
N SER A 126 1.48 -8.33 -4.10
CA SER A 126 1.42 -7.56 -2.85
C SER A 126 2.26 -6.30 -2.99
N PHE A 127 1.76 -5.15 -2.52
CA PHE A 127 2.53 -3.92 -2.48
C PHE A 127 3.00 -3.58 -1.06
N GLY A 128 4.12 -2.85 -0.98
CA GLY A 128 4.60 -2.18 0.22
C GLY A 128 5.14 -0.78 -0.14
N LYS A 129 5.02 0.18 0.77
CA LYS A 129 5.59 1.53 0.59
C LYS A 129 7.02 1.55 1.14
N VAL A 130 8.01 1.80 0.30
CA VAL A 130 9.43 1.78 0.72
C VAL A 130 9.97 3.19 1.01
N VAL A 131 9.31 4.23 0.50
CA VAL A 131 9.64 5.63 0.81
C VAL A 131 8.35 6.41 1.05
N ALA A 132 8.27 7.05 2.22
CA ALA A 132 7.21 7.98 2.61
C ALA A 132 7.83 9.18 3.33
N GLU A 133 8.45 10.07 2.55
CA GLU A 133 9.25 11.18 3.03
C GLU A 133 8.66 12.52 2.60
N ARG A 134 8.95 13.56 3.38
CA ARG A 134 8.61 14.94 2.99
C ARG A 134 9.39 15.34 1.74
N ALA A 135 8.74 16.02 0.79
CA ALA A 135 9.37 16.41 -0.48
C ALA A 135 10.65 17.23 -0.28
N GLU A 136 10.63 18.19 0.65
CA GLU A 136 11.79 19.01 1.01
C GLU A 136 12.97 18.21 1.58
N VAL A 137 12.71 17.09 2.25
CA VAL A 137 13.74 16.21 2.81
C VAL A 137 14.29 15.31 1.72
N ALA A 138 13.40 14.73 0.91
CA ALA A 138 13.74 13.86 -0.20
C ALA A 138 14.61 14.57 -1.26
N ALA A 139 14.35 15.85 -1.52
CA ALA A 139 15.11 16.64 -2.51
C ALA A 139 16.57 16.91 -2.09
N LYS A 140 16.91 16.82 -0.80
CA LYS A 140 18.24 17.19 -0.29
C LYS A 140 19.30 16.12 -0.50
N ARG A 141 18.92 14.85 -0.59
CA ARG A 141 19.85 13.72 -0.61
C ARG A 141 19.21 12.45 -1.15
N PRO A 142 20.01 11.50 -1.67
CA PRO A 142 19.53 10.15 -1.91
C PRO A 142 19.00 9.49 -0.63
N ILE A 143 17.87 8.80 -0.74
CA ILE A 143 17.22 8.06 0.34
C ILE A 143 17.58 6.59 0.17
N ARG A 144 18.17 6.00 1.21
CA ARG A 144 18.34 4.56 1.31
C ARG A 144 17.11 3.97 1.96
N PHE A 145 16.59 2.91 1.39
CA PHE A 145 15.45 2.19 1.94
C PHE A 145 15.79 0.72 2.14
N THR A 146 15.09 0.11 3.10
CA THR A 146 15.01 -1.32 3.24
C THR A 146 13.57 -1.66 3.61
N GLU A 147 13.01 -2.66 2.96
CA GLU A 147 11.68 -3.17 3.23
C GLU A 147 11.77 -4.69 3.32
N THR A 148 11.14 -5.27 4.33
CA THR A 148 11.13 -6.73 4.52
C THR A 148 9.70 -7.18 4.63
N SER A 149 9.35 -8.15 3.80
CA SER A 149 8.03 -8.76 3.84
C SER A 149 7.75 -9.43 5.18
N HIS A 150 6.48 -9.66 5.47
CA HIS A 150 6.07 -10.58 6.53
C HIS A 150 6.75 -11.94 6.34
N SER A 151 7.06 -12.61 7.45
CA SER A 151 7.51 -14.00 7.41
C SER A 151 6.36 -14.89 6.98
N TRP A 152 6.62 -15.79 6.04
CA TRP A 152 5.68 -16.87 5.70
C TRP A 152 6.28 -18.22 6.05
N ILE A 153 5.39 -19.14 6.42
CA ILE A 153 5.68 -20.53 6.71
C ILE A 153 4.93 -21.34 5.66
N GLY A 154 5.63 -22.22 4.93
CA GLY A 154 5.04 -22.97 3.84
C GLY A 154 5.49 -24.42 3.83
N PRO A 155 4.66 -25.33 3.30
CA PRO A 155 5.02 -26.74 3.16
C PRO A 155 6.11 -26.97 2.10
N ALA A 156 6.22 -26.05 1.13
CA ALA A 156 7.23 -26.05 0.08
C ALA A 156 8.05 -24.76 0.12
N ARG A 157 9.37 -24.91 0.00
CA ARG A 157 10.30 -23.79 -0.08
C ARG A 157 10.09 -23.05 -1.40
N VAL A 158 9.81 -21.76 -1.32
CA VAL A 158 9.80 -20.88 -2.50
C VAL A 158 11.24 -20.63 -2.92
N THR A 159 11.50 -20.60 -4.22
CA THR A 159 12.82 -20.32 -4.80
C THR A 159 12.88 -18.89 -5.36
N PRO A 160 14.07 -18.28 -5.49
CA PRO A 160 14.20 -16.93 -6.03
C PRO A 160 13.61 -16.77 -7.44
N GLU A 161 13.68 -17.80 -8.28
CA GLU A 161 13.20 -17.78 -9.66
C GLU A 161 11.68 -17.76 -9.77
N GLN A 162 10.99 -18.17 -8.71
CA GLN A 162 9.53 -18.11 -8.58
C GLN A 162 9.04 -16.73 -8.11
N LEU A 163 9.95 -15.82 -7.78
CA LEU A 163 9.61 -14.50 -7.26
C LEU A 163 9.91 -13.43 -8.31
N GLU A 164 9.07 -12.41 -8.30
CA GLU A 164 9.27 -11.20 -9.07
C GLU A 164 9.10 -10.01 -8.14
N VAL A 165 10.13 -9.17 -8.09
CA VAL A 165 10.12 -7.94 -7.30
C VAL A 165 10.19 -6.78 -8.28
N ARG A 166 9.27 -5.84 -8.18
CA ARG A 166 9.26 -4.63 -9.00
C ARG A 166 9.22 -3.38 -8.13
N LEU A 167 10.11 -2.43 -8.38
CA LEU A 167 10.04 -1.08 -7.81
C LEU A 167 9.25 -0.18 -8.77
N THR A 168 8.22 0.50 -8.29
CA THR A 168 7.30 1.31 -9.11
C THR A 168 6.72 2.49 -8.31
N GLY A 169 5.83 3.27 -8.91
CA GLY A 169 5.14 4.38 -8.26
C GLY A 169 3.86 4.79 -8.99
N TYR A 170 2.98 5.47 -8.26
CA TYR A 170 1.75 6.06 -8.79
C TYR A 170 1.64 7.50 -8.26
N ASP A 171 0.89 8.35 -8.96
CA ASP A 171 0.65 9.72 -8.48
C ASP A 171 -0.16 9.71 -7.20
N LEU A 172 -1.15 8.82 -7.16
CA LEU A 172 -2.07 8.65 -6.05
C LEU A 172 -2.14 7.16 -5.66
N ASP A 173 -1.89 6.84 -4.40
CA ASP A 173 -1.92 5.47 -3.92
C ASP A 173 -2.70 5.31 -2.62
N SER A 174 -3.56 4.28 -2.58
CA SER A 174 -4.30 3.86 -1.40
C SER A 174 -4.09 2.36 -1.18
N ILE A 175 -2.84 2.01 -0.86
CA ILE A 175 -2.43 0.62 -0.61
C ILE A 175 -2.13 0.39 0.87
N GLN A 176 -2.31 -0.86 1.32
CA GLN A 176 -1.91 -1.27 2.66
C GLN A 176 -0.38 -1.38 2.76
N HIS A 177 0.19 -0.99 3.90
CA HIS A 177 1.65 -0.86 4.05
C HIS A 177 2.42 -2.18 4.18
N SER A 178 1.76 -3.34 4.13
CA SER A 178 2.37 -4.62 4.45
C SER A 178 2.72 -5.47 3.22
N LEU A 179 4.02 -5.53 2.89
CA LEU A 179 4.52 -6.47 1.91
C LEU A 179 4.37 -7.91 2.44
N SER A 180 3.74 -8.79 1.67
CA SER A 180 3.51 -10.20 2.02
C SER A 180 3.66 -11.08 0.79
N LEU A 181 3.94 -12.38 0.98
CA LEU A 181 3.97 -13.31 -0.15
C LEU A 181 2.54 -13.46 -0.70
N PRO A 182 2.30 -13.19 -1.99
CA PRO A 182 1.02 -13.48 -2.62
C PRO A 182 0.67 -14.97 -2.55
N ALA A 183 -0.62 -15.29 -2.52
CA ALA A 183 -1.06 -16.68 -2.61
C ALA A 183 -0.63 -17.28 -3.95
N ASP A 184 -0.38 -18.60 -4.01
CA ASP A 184 -0.06 -19.22 -5.32
C ASP A 184 -1.28 -19.25 -6.24
N GLN A 185 -2.45 -19.52 -5.64
CA GLN A 185 -3.73 -19.63 -6.30
C GLN A 185 -4.73 -18.69 -5.66
N ALA A 186 -5.56 -18.11 -6.51
CA ALA A 186 -6.67 -17.28 -6.13
C ALA A 186 -7.88 -17.63 -7.00
N THR A 187 -9.07 -17.56 -6.42
CA THR A 187 -10.33 -17.67 -7.16
C THR A 187 -10.73 -16.29 -7.62
N ALA A 188 -10.69 -16.02 -8.93
CA ALA A 188 -11.13 -14.74 -9.47
C ALA A 188 -12.63 -14.52 -9.20
N LEU A 189 -12.97 -13.30 -8.81
CA LEU A 189 -14.35 -12.84 -8.71
C LEU A 189 -14.66 -11.94 -9.92
N PRO A 190 -15.84 -12.09 -10.56
CA PRO A 190 -16.29 -11.16 -11.57
C PRO A 190 -16.40 -9.76 -10.97
N VAL A 191 -15.95 -8.77 -11.75
CA VAL A 191 -16.00 -7.36 -11.36
C VAL A 191 -16.80 -6.56 -12.36
N THR A 192 -17.80 -5.83 -11.87
CA THR A 192 -18.54 -4.83 -12.64
C THR A 192 -18.05 -3.44 -12.22
N VAL A 193 -17.67 -2.61 -13.19
CA VAL A 193 -17.30 -1.21 -12.95
C VAL A 193 -18.45 -0.33 -13.40
N LEU A 194 -18.97 0.49 -12.48
CA LEU A 194 -20.02 1.47 -12.71
C LEU A 194 -19.44 2.86 -12.48
N ASP A 195 -19.45 3.68 -13.53
CA ASP A 195 -19.10 5.08 -13.39
C ASP A 195 -20.37 5.89 -13.11
N GLU A 196 -20.47 6.39 -11.89
CA GLU A 196 -21.58 7.21 -11.39
C GLU A 196 -21.10 8.63 -11.06
N SER A 197 -19.86 8.97 -11.44
CA SER A 197 -19.35 10.32 -11.27
C SER A 197 -20.12 11.30 -12.15
N THR A 198 -20.34 12.51 -11.63
CA THR A 198 -21.16 13.51 -12.32
C THR A 198 -20.35 14.59 -13.01
N TRP A 199 -19.02 14.62 -12.80
CA TRP A 199 -18.09 15.61 -13.38
C TRP A 199 -17.70 15.24 -14.82
N PRO A 200 -18.27 15.87 -15.86
CA PRO A 200 -17.99 15.46 -17.25
C PRO A 200 -16.56 15.82 -17.69
N SER A 201 -15.93 16.80 -17.06
CA SER A 201 -14.52 17.18 -17.28
C SER A 201 -13.51 16.22 -16.65
N LEU A 202 -13.93 15.18 -15.92
CA LEU A 202 -13.04 14.18 -15.34
C LEU A 202 -13.47 12.78 -15.76
N GLN A 203 -12.72 12.16 -16.67
CA GLN A 203 -12.97 10.78 -17.05
C GLN A 203 -12.07 9.83 -16.26
N VAL A 204 -12.65 8.86 -15.56
CA VAL A 204 -11.87 7.84 -14.84
C VAL A 204 -11.77 6.57 -15.68
N LYS A 205 -10.55 6.23 -16.11
CA LYS A 205 -10.27 4.94 -16.75
C LYS A 205 -9.72 3.98 -15.70
N ALA A 206 -10.63 3.31 -15.00
CA ALA A 206 -10.32 2.33 -13.96
C ALA A 206 -10.39 0.89 -14.52
N GLN A 207 -9.41 0.09 -14.14
CA GLN A 207 -9.45 -1.36 -14.21
C GLN A 207 -9.49 -1.92 -12.79
N ALA A 208 -10.35 -2.90 -12.57
CA ALA A 208 -10.50 -3.54 -11.28
C ALA A 208 -10.37 -5.06 -11.41
N THR A 209 -9.65 -5.66 -10.48
CA THR A 209 -9.50 -7.11 -10.35
C THR A 209 -9.85 -7.51 -8.93
N ALA A 210 -10.65 -8.56 -8.79
CA ALA A 210 -11.04 -9.08 -7.49
C ALA A 210 -10.78 -10.58 -7.42
N GLU A 211 -10.37 -11.05 -6.25
CA GLU A 211 -10.08 -12.45 -6.01
C GLU A 211 -10.30 -12.85 -4.55
N ILE A 212 -10.52 -14.14 -4.36
CA ILE A 212 -10.49 -14.80 -3.05
C ILE A 212 -9.17 -15.55 -2.93
N THR A 213 -8.42 -15.25 -1.86
CA THR A 213 -7.22 -16.00 -1.48
C THR A 213 -7.42 -16.68 -0.14
N ARG A 214 -6.66 -17.75 0.13
CA ARG A 214 -6.68 -18.47 1.42
C ARG A 214 -5.30 -18.59 2.05
N PRO A 215 -4.60 -17.49 2.34
CA PRO A 215 -3.36 -17.56 3.10
C PRO A 215 -3.63 -18.03 4.54
N ASP A 216 -2.83 -18.99 5.03
CA ASP A 216 -2.88 -19.51 6.41
C ASP A 216 -4.31 -19.88 6.89
N ASP A 217 -5.08 -20.54 6.02
CA ASP A 217 -6.48 -20.96 6.24
C ASP A 217 -7.48 -19.82 6.51
N ARG A 218 -7.11 -18.57 6.18
CA ARG A 218 -8.01 -17.41 6.26
C ARG A 218 -8.47 -17.03 4.87
N GLU A 219 -9.77 -17.04 4.66
CA GLU A 219 -10.35 -16.60 3.40
C GLU A 219 -10.41 -15.07 3.34
N LEU A 220 -9.76 -14.50 2.33
CA LEU A 220 -9.61 -13.07 2.16
C LEU A 220 -10.09 -12.66 0.77
N VAL A 221 -10.98 -11.68 0.73
CA VAL A 221 -11.33 -10.98 -0.51
C VAL A 221 -10.32 -9.86 -0.69
N GLN A 222 -9.68 -9.84 -1.85
CA GLN A 222 -8.78 -8.79 -2.29
C GLN A 222 -9.32 -8.16 -3.57
N VAL A 223 -9.38 -6.83 -3.59
CA VAL A 223 -9.78 -6.05 -4.76
C VAL A 223 -8.69 -5.02 -5.02
N ARG A 224 -8.13 -5.05 -6.23
CA ARG A 224 -7.22 -4.02 -6.73
C ARG A 224 -7.93 -3.17 -7.76
N VAL A 225 -7.78 -1.86 -7.62
CA VAL A 225 -8.22 -0.88 -8.61
C VAL A 225 -7.00 -0.09 -9.05
N GLU A 226 -6.75 -0.01 -10.35
CA GLU A 226 -5.69 0.82 -10.91
C GLU A 226 -6.19 1.52 -12.17
N GLY A 227 -5.59 2.67 -12.50
CA GLY A 227 -6.07 3.44 -13.64
C GLY A 227 -5.45 4.80 -13.77
N ILE A 228 -6.12 5.64 -14.56
CA ILE A 228 -5.77 7.04 -14.79
C ILE A 228 -7.05 7.90 -14.70
N VAL A 229 -6.92 9.10 -14.14
CA VAL A 229 -7.94 10.15 -14.23
C VAL A 229 -7.54 11.08 -15.37
N GLU A 230 -8.36 11.19 -16.40
CA GLU A 230 -8.11 12.04 -17.56
C GLU A 230 -8.83 13.39 -17.40
N PRO A 231 -8.09 14.49 -17.14
CA PRO A 231 -8.68 15.81 -17.10
C PRO A 231 -9.07 16.27 -18.51
N GLY A 232 -10.25 16.87 -18.62
CA GLY A 232 -10.66 17.67 -19.76
C GLY A 232 -9.91 19.02 -19.83
N PRO A 233 -10.26 19.86 -20.81
CA PRO A 233 -9.73 21.22 -20.92
C PRO A 233 -9.95 22.04 -19.64
N VAL A 234 -9.02 22.96 -19.36
CA VAL A 234 -9.04 23.85 -18.18
C VAL A 234 -10.37 24.57 -18.05
N GLU A 235 -10.91 25.07 -19.16
CA GLU A 235 -12.16 25.82 -19.20
C GLU A 235 -13.35 24.95 -18.77
N GLN A 236 -13.35 23.66 -19.14
CA GLN A 236 -14.39 22.72 -18.73
C GLN A 236 -14.25 22.35 -17.24
N LEU A 237 -13.02 22.14 -16.76
CA LEU A 237 -12.76 21.87 -15.34
C LEU A 237 -13.22 23.03 -14.45
N LEU A 238 -12.96 24.27 -14.86
CA LEU A 238 -13.40 25.46 -14.13
C LEU A 238 -14.92 25.64 -14.19
N ALA A 239 -15.55 25.43 -15.36
CA ALA A 239 -17.00 25.52 -15.50
C ALA A 239 -17.74 24.45 -14.66
N ASP A 240 -17.23 23.22 -14.64
CA ASP A 240 -17.77 22.14 -13.81
C ASP A 240 -17.62 22.47 -12.32
N ARG A 241 -16.47 23.01 -11.92
CA ARG A 241 -16.22 23.41 -10.52
C ARG A 241 -17.23 24.45 -10.00
N GLU A 242 -17.70 25.36 -10.84
CA GLU A 242 -18.73 26.36 -10.45
C GLU A 242 -20.11 25.73 -10.22
N THR A 243 -20.41 24.62 -10.89
CA THR A 243 -21.72 23.95 -10.84
C THR A 243 -21.78 22.81 -9.83
N HIS A 244 -20.62 22.32 -9.36
CA HIS A 244 -20.53 21.20 -8.42
C HIS A 244 -20.22 21.65 -6.99
N PRO A 245 -20.62 20.86 -5.97
CA PRO A 245 -20.30 21.16 -4.58
C PRO A 245 -18.79 21.03 -4.32
N VAL A 246 -18.16 22.16 -3.99
CA VAL A 246 -16.74 22.24 -3.63
C VAL A 246 -16.63 22.57 -2.13
N PRO A 247 -15.77 21.87 -1.37
CA PRO A 247 -15.52 22.21 0.03
C PRO A 247 -15.12 23.67 0.22
N LEU A 248 -15.59 24.31 1.31
CA LEU A 248 -15.33 25.72 1.57
C LEU A 248 -13.83 26.06 1.59
N LEU A 249 -12.99 25.20 2.17
CA LEU A 249 -11.54 25.39 2.20
C LEU A 249 -10.93 25.39 0.80
N ASP A 250 -11.40 24.51 -0.07
CA ASP A 250 -10.90 24.40 -1.45
C ASP A 250 -11.32 25.62 -2.29
N ARG A 251 -12.39 26.33 -1.92
CA ARG A 251 -12.81 27.61 -2.54
C ARG A 251 -11.95 28.80 -2.14
N LEU A 252 -11.24 28.71 -1.01
CA LEU A 252 -10.40 29.79 -0.48
C LEU A 252 -8.93 29.67 -0.94
N LEU A 253 -8.59 28.66 -1.73
CA LEU A 253 -7.25 28.49 -2.26
C LEU A 253 -6.98 29.50 -3.37
N ASP A 254 -5.75 30.04 -3.39
CA ASP A 254 -5.29 30.98 -4.42
C ASP A 254 -5.32 30.35 -5.82
N VAL A 255 -5.18 29.02 -5.91
CA VAL A 255 -5.27 28.26 -7.15
C VAL A 255 -6.39 27.22 -7.06
N PRO A 256 -7.39 27.25 -7.97
CA PRO A 256 -8.47 26.28 -8.00
C PRO A 256 -7.98 24.82 -8.09
N GLN A 257 -8.67 23.94 -7.37
CA GLN A 257 -8.36 22.51 -7.32
C GLN A 257 -9.61 21.65 -7.57
N VAL A 258 -9.55 20.72 -8.51
CA VAL A 258 -10.62 19.77 -8.77
C VAL A 258 -10.26 18.44 -8.11
N ALA A 259 -11.00 18.04 -7.09
CA ALA A 259 -10.74 16.79 -6.37
C ALA A 259 -10.98 15.59 -7.29
N VAL A 260 -10.07 14.59 -7.24
CA VAL A 260 -10.25 13.38 -8.04
C VAL A 260 -11.40 12.51 -7.48
N PRO A 261 -12.14 11.79 -8.34
CA PRO A 261 -13.18 10.85 -7.90
C PRO A 261 -12.63 9.78 -6.95
N GLY A 262 -13.52 9.23 -6.12
CA GLY A 262 -13.22 8.10 -5.24
C GLY A 262 -14.00 6.86 -5.61
N PHE A 263 -13.85 5.80 -4.83
CA PHE A 263 -14.42 4.50 -5.16
C PHE A 263 -15.21 3.92 -3.99
N VAL A 264 -16.27 3.21 -4.32
CA VAL A 264 -17.00 2.34 -3.39
C VAL A 264 -16.95 0.92 -3.94
N VAL A 265 -16.45 0.01 -3.11
CA VAL A 265 -16.38 -1.42 -3.41
C VAL A 265 -17.52 -2.12 -2.68
N GLU A 266 -18.38 -2.80 -3.44
CA GLU A 266 -19.48 -3.60 -2.96
C GLU A 266 -19.19 -5.07 -3.26
N VAL A 267 -19.21 -5.92 -2.24
CA VAL A 267 -19.03 -7.37 -2.37
C VAL A 267 -20.38 -8.03 -2.11
N ALA A 268 -20.85 -8.85 -3.05
CA ALA A 268 -22.14 -9.52 -2.96
C ALA A 268 -22.00 -11.04 -3.15
N ASP A 269 -22.99 -11.79 -2.67
CA ASP A 269 -23.15 -13.22 -2.97
C ASP A 269 -23.86 -13.46 -4.31
N ASP A 270 -24.18 -14.72 -4.60
CA ASP A 270 -24.83 -15.19 -5.84
C ASP A 270 -26.30 -14.79 -5.95
N SER A 271 -26.89 -14.28 -4.87
CA SER A 271 -28.26 -13.76 -4.82
C SER A 271 -28.34 -12.23 -4.88
N ASP A 272 -27.23 -11.56 -5.21
CA ASP A 272 -27.05 -10.10 -5.14
C ASP A 272 -27.18 -9.52 -3.71
N PHE A 273 -27.08 -10.35 -2.66
CA PHE A 273 -27.11 -9.85 -1.29
C PHE A 273 -25.78 -9.19 -0.94
N LEU A 274 -25.83 -7.93 -0.49
CA LEU A 274 -24.65 -7.14 -0.14
C LEU A 274 -23.99 -7.67 1.15
N LEU A 275 -22.79 -8.23 1.02
CA LEU A 275 -22.01 -8.78 2.13
C LEU A 275 -21.13 -7.72 2.79
N ALA A 276 -20.51 -6.86 1.98
CA ALA A 276 -19.64 -5.79 2.46
C ALA A 276 -19.66 -4.59 1.52
N LYS A 277 -19.48 -3.40 2.11
CA LYS A 277 -19.34 -2.14 1.40
C LYS A 277 -18.19 -1.35 2.01
N GLN A 278 -17.24 -0.93 1.18
CA GLN A 278 -16.09 -0.15 1.62
C GLN A 278 -15.86 1.04 0.71
N THR A 279 -15.62 2.19 1.31
CA THR A 279 -15.19 3.39 0.60
C THR A 279 -13.67 3.44 0.53
N ILE A 280 -13.13 3.67 -0.66
CA ILE A 280 -11.70 3.88 -0.92
C ILE A 280 -11.50 5.34 -1.31
N LYS A 281 -10.77 6.06 -0.45
CA LYS A 281 -10.31 7.42 -0.70
C LYS A 281 -8.90 7.32 -1.30
N ILE A 282 -8.77 7.64 -2.59
CA ILE A 282 -7.45 7.71 -3.24
C ILE A 282 -6.70 8.98 -2.82
N GLY A 283 -7.45 10.07 -2.59
CA GLY A 283 -6.89 11.35 -2.18
C GLY A 283 -6.13 12.03 -3.32
N GLY A 284 -6.37 13.32 -3.52
CA GLY A 284 -5.72 14.08 -4.59
C GLY A 284 -6.64 15.13 -5.20
N ALA A 285 -6.02 16.06 -5.93
CA ALA A 285 -6.71 17.07 -6.69
C ALA A 285 -5.88 17.50 -7.90
N ILE A 286 -6.57 17.88 -8.96
CA ILE A 286 -6.01 18.48 -10.16
C ILE A 286 -5.99 19.99 -9.95
N THR A 287 -4.80 20.58 -9.96
CA THR A 287 -4.65 22.03 -9.89
C THR A 287 -4.98 22.63 -11.26
N VAL A 288 -5.84 23.65 -11.29
CA VAL A 288 -6.35 24.28 -12.50
C VAL A 288 -6.12 25.78 -12.41
N ASP A 289 -5.29 26.32 -13.31
CA ASP A 289 -4.96 27.74 -13.36
C ASP A 289 -5.08 28.24 -14.81
N GLU A 290 -5.80 29.33 -15.03
CA GLU A 290 -5.91 29.94 -16.36
C GLU A 290 -4.57 30.51 -16.86
N ALA A 291 -3.70 30.97 -15.95
CA ALA A 291 -2.43 31.60 -16.28
C ALA A 291 -1.31 30.58 -16.57
N THR A 292 -1.27 29.48 -15.80
CA THR A 292 -0.24 28.44 -15.95
C THR A 292 -0.74 27.18 -16.69
N GLY A 293 -2.05 27.11 -16.97
CA GLY A 293 -2.69 25.98 -17.64
C GLY A 293 -3.06 24.82 -16.69
N GLY A 294 -3.46 23.71 -17.29
CA GLY A 294 -3.72 22.45 -16.59
C GLY A 294 -2.48 21.53 -16.58
N PRO A 295 -2.53 20.41 -15.84
CA PRO A 295 -1.44 19.44 -15.85
C PRO A 295 -1.26 18.84 -17.25
N ARG A 296 -0.03 18.44 -17.58
CA ARG A 296 0.32 17.87 -18.90
C ARG A 296 -0.20 16.45 -19.10
N ARG A 297 -0.63 15.80 -18.02
CA ARG A 297 -1.14 14.42 -17.99
C ARG A 297 -2.14 14.23 -16.86
N GLY A 298 -2.87 13.13 -16.91
CA GLY A 298 -3.68 12.66 -15.80
C GLY A 298 -2.87 11.97 -14.69
N PRO A 299 -3.34 12.00 -13.42
CA PRO A 299 -2.75 11.17 -12.37
C PRO A 299 -3.06 9.70 -12.60
N ARG A 300 -2.03 8.87 -12.52
CA ARG A 300 -2.14 7.41 -12.38
C ARG A 300 -2.42 7.08 -10.93
N PHE A 301 -3.28 6.09 -10.70
CA PHE A 301 -3.61 5.66 -9.36
C PHE A 301 -3.58 4.15 -9.17
N VAL A 302 -3.39 3.74 -7.92
CA VAL A 302 -3.58 2.36 -7.47
C VAL A 302 -4.25 2.37 -6.09
N ALA A 303 -5.17 1.44 -5.87
CA ALA A 303 -5.77 1.22 -4.57
C ALA A 303 -6.02 -0.26 -4.33
N ASP A 304 -5.77 -0.70 -3.10
CA ASP A 304 -5.99 -2.06 -2.66
C ASP A 304 -6.98 -2.11 -1.50
N PHE A 305 -7.98 -2.96 -1.64
CA PHE A 305 -8.90 -3.33 -0.58
C PHE A 305 -8.69 -4.80 -0.24
N ARG A 306 -8.55 -5.08 1.06
CA ARG A 306 -8.40 -6.45 1.57
C ARG A 306 -9.21 -6.61 2.84
N THR A 307 -9.96 -7.69 2.90
CA THR A 307 -10.91 -7.94 3.98
C THR A 307 -11.10 -9.43 4.20
N ASN A 308 -11.48 -9.82 5.42
CA ASN A 308 -11.71 -11.22 5.78
C ASN A 308 -13.16 -11.59 5.46
N SER A 309 -13.35 -12.55 4.54
CA SER A 309 -14.69 -13.01 4.16
C SER A 309 -15.30 -13.99 5.16
N ALA A 310 -14.52 -14.57 6.07
CA ALA A 310 -15.03 -15.52 7.06
C ALA A 310 -16.09 -14.92 8.00
N SER A 311 -16.13 -13.59 8.13
CA SER A 311 -17.14 -12.86 8.92
C SER A 311 -18.40 -12.47 8.14
N TYR A 312 -18.48 -12.77 6.84
CA TYR A 312 -19.63 -12.37 6.03
C TYR A 312 -20.83 -13.27 6.26
N ALA A 313 -22.02 -12.71 6.05
CA ALA A 313 -23.29 -13.44 6.18
C ALA A 313 -23.52 -14.47 5.04
N GLY A 314 -22.62 -14.51 4.04
CA GLY A 314 -22.70 -15.34 2.85
C GLY A 314 -21.32 -15.47 2.18
N THR A 315 -21.27 -16.17 1.03
CA THR A 315 -20.02 -16.39 0.29
C THR A 315 -19.87 -15.33 -0.80
N PRO A 316 -18.72 -14.62 -0.88
CA PRO A 316 -18.48 -13.67 -1.97
C PRO A 316 -18.56 -14.35 -3.33
N ALA A 317 -19.38 -13.81 -4.23
CA ALA A 317 -19.54 -14.32 -5.59
C ALA A 317 -19.19 -13.27 -6.66
N GLN A 318 -19.28 -11.98 -6.32
CA GLN A 318 -19.02 -10.89 -7.26
C GLN A 318 -18.67 -9.58 -6.54
N VAL A 319 -18.05 -8.67 -7.29
CA VAL A 319 -17.68 -7.33 -6.82
C VAL A 319 -18.22 -6.28 -7.77
N THR A 320 -18.81 -5.22 -7.22
CA THR A 320 -19.13 -4.00 -7.96
C THR A 320 -18.21 -2.87 -7.48
N LEU A 321 -17.50 -2.25 -8.41
CA LEU A 321 -16.75 -1.03 -8.20
C LEU A 321 -17.59 0.15 -8.70
N ARG A 322 -17.97 1.05 -7.81
CA ARG A 322 -18.65 2.31 -8.14
C ARG A 322 -17.66 3.46 -8.09
N ILE A 323 -17.57 4.23 -9.16
CA ILE A 323 -16.79 5.47 -9.24
C ILE A 323 -17.74 6.61 -8.89
N LEU A 324 -17.39 7.39 -7.89
CA LEU A 324 -18.25 8.46 -7.35
C LEU A 324 -17.48 9.75 -7.20
N ASP A 325 -18.20 10.86 -7.18
CA ASP A 325 -17.63 12.18 -6.95
C ASP A 325 -16.92 12.27 -5.60
N ALA A 326 -15.85 13.05 -5.55
CA ALA A 326 -15.03 13.22 -4.36
C ALA A 326 -15.84 13.65 -3.13
N ALA A 327 -16.88 14.48 -3.32
CA ALA A 327 -17.73 14.98 -2.25
C ALA A 327 -18.55 13.86 -1.58
N GLU A 328 -19.09 12.92 -2.36
CA GLU A 328 -19.91 11.82 -1.87
C GLU A 328 -19.08 10.82 -1.07
N VAL A 329 -17.87 10.53 -1.56
CA VAL A 329 -16.92 9.63 -0.91
C VAL A 329 -16.42 10.21 0.42
N ARG A 330 -16.29 11.55 0.54
CA ARG A 330 -15.85 12.22 1.78
C ARG A 330 -16.91 12.22 2.88
N SER A 331 -18.19 12.20 2.53
CA SER A 331 -19.32 12.23 3.48
C SER A 331 -19.65 10.88 4.15
N ILE A 332 -19.01 9.80 3.67
CA ILE A 332 -19.11 8.43 4.20
C ILE A 332 -17.84 8.11 5.01
#